data_AF-A0A1E5CLA6-F1
#
_entry.id   AF-A0A1E5CLA6-F1
#
_cell.length_a   1.000
_cell.length_b   1.000
_cell.length_c   1.000
_cell.angle_alpha   90.00
_cell.angle_beta   90.00
_cell.angle_gamma   90.00
#
_symmetry.space_group_name_H-M   'P 1'
#
loop_
_entity.id
_entity.type
_entity.pdbx_description
1 polymer ?
#
loop_
_entity_poly.entity_id
_entity_poly.type
_entity_poly.pdbx_seq_one_letter_code
_entity_poly.pdbx_strand_id
1 'polypeptide(L)'
;MAAQKLTKGRLVQIIIMLSLLIVAFTWRTINYKDEKNITCKLGETCEFQINETNLLVTNHSTGITLNTPENLTIKAKIIEGSGNIVQHDKKLIITKQSNNVKLKISSENEIVYLALLN
;
A
#
# COMPACT_ATOMS: atom_id res chain seq x y z
N MET A 1 2.13 25.87 35.71
CA MET A 1 3.19 25.65 36.73
C MET A 1 4.21 26.77 36.58
N ALA A 2 4.75 27.33 37.68
CA ALA A 2 5.65 28.50 37.63
C ALA A 2 6.82 28.23 36.65
N ALA A 3 6.95 29.09 35.64
CA ALA A 3 7.99 28.96 34.62
C ALA A 3 9.35 29.28 35.26
N GLN A 4 10.06 28.25 35.69
CA GLN A 4 11.39 28.39 36.27
C GLN A 4 12.33 29.00 35.21
N LYS A 5 13.10 30.03 35.57
CA LYS A 5 14.09 30.67 34.67
C LYS A 5 14.97 29.57 34.06
N LEU A 6 14.83 29.35 32.74
CA LEU A 6 15.66 28.40 32.00
C LEU A 6 17.11 28.89 32.05
N THR A 7 17.94 28.22 32.86
CA THR A 7 19.38 28.41 32.81
C THR A 7 19.89 27.93 31.44
N LYS A 8 20.84 28.65 30.85
CA LYS A 8 21.33 28.43 29.48
C LYS A 8 21.70 26.97 29.20
N GLY A 9 22.24 26.25 30.18
CA GLY A 9 22.58 24.83 30.08
C GLY A 9 21.39 23.89 29.93
N ARG A 10 20.28 24.13 30.65
CA ARG A 10 19.06 23.30 30.53
C ARG A 10 18.36 23.52 29.19
N LEU A 11 18.46 24.73 28.62
CA LEU A 11 17.88 25.05 27.32
C LEU A 11 18.58 24.30 26.19
N VAL A 12 19.92 24.23 26.19
CA VAL A 12 20.69 23.47 25.19
C VAL A 12 20.31 21.99 25.23
N GLN A 13 20.19 21.41 26.43
CA GLN A 13 19.80 20.02 26.59
C GLN A 13 18.44 19.72 25.96
N ILE A 14 17.45 20.60 26.19
CA ILE A 14 16.11 20.44 25.62
C ILE A 14 16.15 20.56 24.09
N ILE A 15 16.91 21.49 23.53
CA ILE A 15 17.05 21.64 22.06
C ILE A 15 17.67 20.40 21.43
N ILE A 16 18.69 19.81 22.06
CA ILE A 16 19.30 18.57 21.58
C ILE A 16 18.28 17.43 21.61
N MET A 17 17.52 17.30 22.71
CA MET A 17 16.46 16.29 22.82
C MET A 17 15.38 16.48 21.75
N LEU A 18 14.91 17.72 21.56
CA LEU A 18 13.88 18.08 20.59
C LEU A 18 14.34 17.81 19.15
N SER A 19 15.57 18.17 18.81
CA SER A 19 16.12 17.95 17.46
C SER A 19 16.25 16.47 17.12
N LEU A 20 16.68 15.63 18.07
CA LEU A 20 16.69 14.17 17.89
C LEU A 20 15.29 13.61 17.63
N LEU A 21 14.29 14.08 18.39
CA LEU A 21 12.89 13.69 18.21
C LEU A 21 12.38 14.09 16.81
N ILE A 22 12.69 15.32 16.36
CA ILE A 22 12.28 15.79 15.02
C ILE A 22 12.90 14.92 13.93
N VAL A 23 14.21 14.66 13.97
CA VAL A 23 14.89 13.85 12.95
C VAL A 23 14.32 12.43 12.89
N ALA A 24 14.13 11.79 14.05
CA ALA A 24 13.55 10.45 14.12
C ALA A 24 12.10 10.42 13.58
N PHE A 25 11.31 11.44 13.91
CA PHE A 25 9.92 11.55 13.47
C PHE A 25 9.83 11.83 11.97
N THR A 26 10.63 12.77 11.45
CA THR A 26 10.73 13.07 10.01
C THR A 26 11.18 11.85 9.21
N TRP A 27 12.16 11.09 9.71
CA TRP A 27 12.59 9.85 9.06
C TRP A 27 11.45 8.83 8.96
N ARG A 28 10.68 8.66 10.05
CA ARG A 28 9.51 7.78 10.05
C ARG A 28 8.43 8.25 9.07
N THR A 29 8.17 9.56 8.99
CA THR A 29 7.16 10.12 8.09
C THR A 29 7.51 9.93 6.61
N ILE A 30 8.77 10.13 6.21
CA ILE A 30 9.20 9.97 4.81
C ILE A 30 9.16 8.50 4.36
N ASN A 31 9.50 7.57 5.27
CA ASN A 31 9.53 6.14 4.95
C ASN A 31 8.17 5.45 5.11
N TYR A 32 7.14 6.16 5.57
CA TYR A 32 5.82 5.60 5.70
C TYR A 32 5.22 5.36 4.31
N LYS A 33 4.88 4.11 4.01
CA LYS A 33 4.09 3.73 2.84
C LYS A 33 2.71 3.32 3.34
N ASP A 34 1.67 3.87 2.73
CA ASP A 34 0.30 3.47 3.04
C ASP A 34 0.06 2.03 2.55
N GLU A 35 -0.25 1.15 3.49
CA GLU A 35 -0.60 -0.25 3.24
C GLU A 35 -2.12 -0.41 3.28
N LYS A 36 -2.74 -0.65 2.12
CA LYS A 36 -4.19 -0.89 2.02
C LYS A 36 -4.47 -2.38 1.89
N ASN A 37 -5.26 -2.94 2.79
CA ASN A 37 -5.73 -4.33 2.70
C ASN A 37 -7.14 -4.36 2.13
N ILE A 38 -7.29 -4.90 0.91
CA ILE A 38 -8.58 -5.03 0.21
C ILE A 38 -8.89 -6.51 0.06
N THR A 39 -10.11 -6.90 0.41
CA THR A 39 -10.58 -8.28 0.25
C THR A 39 -11.63 -8.31 -0.87
N CYS A 40 -11.39 -9.14 -1.88
CA CYS A 40 -12.28 -9.35 -3.01
C CYS A 40 -12.87 -10.75 -2.99
N LYS A 41 -14.19 -10.83 -3.14
CA LYS A 41 -14.92 -12.10 -3.33
C LYS A 41 -14.98 -12.46 -4.81
N LEU A 42 -14.96 -13.76 -5.12
CA LEU A 42 -15.16 -14.26 -6.48
C LEU A 42 -16.58 -13.94 -6.98
N GLY A 43 -16.69 -13.44 -8.22
CA GLY A 43 -17.97 -13.15 -8.87
C GLY A 43 -18.50 -11.71 -8.69
N GLU A 44 -17.87 -10.88 -7.85
CA GLU A 44 -18.23 -9.46 -7.68
C GLU A 44 -17.15 -8.54 -8.24
N THR A 45 -17.56 -7.36 -8.71
CA THR A 45 -16.64 -6.28 -9.10
C THR A 45 -16.14 -5.56 -7.86
N CYS A 46 -14.83 -5.51 -7.65
CA CYS A 46 -14.24 -4.66 -6.60
C CYS A 46 -13.74 -3.35 -7.19
N GLU A 47 -13.90 -2.26 -6.46
CA GLU A 47 -13.27 -0.99 -6.77
C GLU A 47 -12.38 -0.60 -5.60
N PHE A 48 -11.15 -0.19 -5.89
CA PHE A 48 -10.26 0.38 -4.88
C PHE A 48 -9.42 1.51 -5.47
N GLN A 49 -9.05 2.47 -4.63
CA GLN A 49 -8.30 3.64 -5.06
C GLN A 49 -6.79 3.48 -4.79
N ILE A 50 -5.97 3.59 -5.84
CA ILE A 50 -4.51 3.68 -5.78
C ILE A 50 -4.09 5.00 -6.43
N ASN A 51 -3.27 5.79 -5.73
CA ASN A 51 -2.68 7.03 -6.23
C ASN A 51 -3.74 7.98 -6.82
N GLU A 52 -4.83 8.16 -6.07
CA GLU A 52 -6.03 8.94 -6.43
C GLU A 52 -6.84 8.41 -7.63
N THR A 53 -6.39 7.34 -8.29
CA THR A 53 -7.12 6.66 -9.37
C THR A 53 -7.94 5.48 -8.87
N ASN A 54 -9.20 5.42 -9.29
CA ASN A 54 -10.07 4.28 -9.04
C ASN A 54 -9.69 3.15 -10.00
N LEU A 55 -9.34 2.00 -9.43
CA LEU A 55 -9.05 0.78 -10.17
C LEU A 55 -10.24 -0.16 -10.04
N LEU A 56 -10.81 -0.51 -11.18
CA LEU A 56 -11.88 -1.50 -11.28
C LEU A 56 -11.28 -2.88 -11.48
N VAL A 57 -11.74 -3.79 -10.63
CA VAL A 57 -11.32 -5.18 -10.56
C VAL A 57 -12.51 -6.02 -10.97
N THR A 58 -12.48 -6.54 -12.19
CA THR A 58 -13.54 -7.44 -12.66
C THR A 58 -13.10 -8.87 -12.35
N ASN A 59 -13.82 -9.51 -11.43
CA ASN A 59 -13.54 -10.87 -11.01
C ASN A 59 -14.27 -11.86 -11.94
N HIS A 60 -13.52 -12.71 -12.62
CA HIS A 60 -14.04 -13.83 -13.41
C HIS A 60 -13.85 -15.13 -12.63
N SER A 61 -14.64 -16.16 -12.96
CA SER A 61 -14.62 -17.48 -12.31
C SER A 61 -13.25 -18.18 -12.29
N THR A 62 -12.28 -17.73 -13.10
CA THR A 62 -10.94 -18.30 -13.22
C THR A 62 -9.83 -17.33 -12.80
N GLY A 63 -10.15 -16.10 -12.41
CA GLY A 63 -9.14 -15.07 -12.13
C GLY A 63 -9.66 -13.65 -12.16
N ILE A 64 -8.76 -12.69 -12.01
CA ILE A 64 -9.08 -11.29 -11.84
C ILE A 64 -8.44 -10.45 -12.93
N THR A 65 -9.24 -9.56 -13.48
CA THR A 65 -8.80 -8.53 -14.40
C THR A 65 -8.69 -7.21 -13.65
N LEU A 66 -7.52 -6.56 -13.71
CA LEU A 66 -7.38 -5.16 -13.34
C LEU A 66 -7.22 -4.33 -14.61
N ASN A 67 -8.11 -3.35 -14.78
CA ASN A 67 -7.93 -2.32 -15.80
C ASN A 67 -7.10 -1.19 -15.20
N THR A 68 -5.90 -0.98 -15.75
CA THR A 68 -4.98 0.07 -15.29
C THR A 68 -5.06 1.28 -16.21
N PRO A 69 -5.24 2.52 -15.70
CA PRO A 69 -5.20 3.73 -16.51
C PRO A 69 -3.77 3.99 -17.04
N GLU A 70 -3.67 4.64 -18.21
CA GLU A 70 -2.43 4.78 -18.99
C GLU A 70 -1.24 5.44 -18.27
N ASN A 71 -1.45 6.12 -17.14
CA ASN A 71 -0.38 6.81 -16.41
C ASN A 71 0.24 6.00 -15.25
N LEU A 72 -0.25 4.79 -14.94
CA LEU A 72 0.10 4.10 -13.69
C LEU A 72 0.91 2.81 -13.95
N THR A 73 2.17 2.78 -13.52
CA THR A 73 3.00 1.58 -13.57
C THR A 73 2.80 0.76 -12.30
N ILE A 74 1.92 -0.24 -12.33
CA ILE A 74 1.67 -1.12 -11.18
C ILE A 74 2.41 -2.45 -11.30
N LYS A 75 3.06 -2.87 -10.22
CA LYS A 75 3.71 -4.19 -10.12
C LYS A 75 2.90 -5.10 -9.22
N ALA A 76 2.50 -6.27 -9.71
CA ALA A 76 1.81 -7.27 -8.91
C ALA A 76 2.70 -8.48 -8.63
N LYS A 77 2.61 -9.01 -7.40
CA LYS A 77 3.30 -10.24 -6.98
C LYS A 77 2.36 -11.09 -6.14
N ILE A 78 2.31 -12.39 -6.41
CA ILE A 78 1.61 -13.34 -5.52
C ILE A 78 2.45 -13.55 -4.27
N ILE A 79 1.85 -13.37 -3.10
CA ILE A 79 2.50 -13.49 -1.79
C ILE A 79 2.08 -14.79 -1.09
N GLU A 80 0.81 -15.18 -1.27
CA GLU A 80 0.28 -16.44 -0.75
C GLU A 80 -0.68 -17.05 -1.79
N GLY A 81 -0.66 -18.38 -1.90
CA GLY A 81 -1.45 -19.13 -2.88
C GLY A 81 -0.73 -19.37 -4.20
N SER A 82 -1.43 -20.01 -5.14
CA SER A 82 -0.93 -20.32 -6.48
C SER A 82 -1.82 -19.65 -7.54
N GLY A 83 -1.17 -19.01 -8.50
CA GLY A 83 -1.83 -18.30 -9.59
C GLY A 83 -0.81 -17.84 -10.62
N ASN A 84 -1.30 -17.38 -11.76
CA ASN A 84 -0.45 -16.85 -12.82
C ASN A 84 -0.77 -15.38 -13.05
N ILE A 85 0.26 -14.57 -13.22
CA ILE A 85 0.12 -13.14 -13.54
C ILE A 85 0.49 -12.97 -15.00
N VAL A 86 -0.49 -12.61 -15.82
CA VAL A 86 -0.30 -12.28 -17.23
C VAL A 86 -0.62 -10.81 -17.40
N GLN A 87 0.40 -10.04 -17.77
CA GLN A 87 0.25 -8.62 -18.07
C GLN A 87 0.09 -8.46 -19.58
N HIS A 88 -1.08 -8.00 -20.01
CA HIS A 88 -1.34 -7.60 -21.39
C HIS A 88 -1.57 -6.10 -21.41
N ASP A 89 -0.55 -5.33 -21.80
CA ASP A 89 -0.57 -3.86 -21.95
C ASP A 89 -1.28 -3.11 -20.79
N LYS A 90 -2.60 -2.92 -20.92
CA LYS A 90 -3.49 -2.13 -20.04
C LYS A 90 -4.32 -2.99 -19.07
N LYS A 91 -4.14 -4.31 -19.12
CA LYS A 91 -4.94 -5.31 -18.42
C LYS A 91 -4.02 -6.28 -17.68
N LEU A 92 -4.10 -6.28 -16.36
CA LEU A 92 -3.43 -7.29 -15.55
C LEU A 92 -4.41 -8.43 -15.31
N ILE A 93 -4.09 -9.62 -15.81
CA ILE A 93 -4.90 -10.82 -15.64
C ILE A 93 -4.21 -11.70 -14.61
N ILE A 94 -4.91 -11.99 -13.52
CA ILE A 94 -4.41 -12.80 -12.41
C ILE A 94 -5.26 -14.06 -12.35
N THR A 95 -4.77 -15.17 -12.89
CA THR A 95 -5.48 -16.45 -12.84
C THR A 95 -5.32 -17.07 -11.47
N LYS A 96 -6.42 -17.39 -10.78
CA LYS A 96 -6.42 -18.02 -9.46
C LYS A 96 -6.45 -19.55 -9.63
N GLN A 97 -5.47 -20.26 -9.07
CA GLN A 97 -5.41 -21.73 -9.10
C GLN A 97 -5.66 -22.38 -7.72
N SER A 98 -5.75 -21.59 -6.65
CA SER A 98 -5.98 -22.05 -5.27
C SER A 98 -7.12 -21.29 -4.59
N ASN A 99 -7.81 -21.88 -3.61
CA ASN A 99 -9.01 -21.32 -2.96
C ASN A 99 -8.80 -19.94 -2.30
N ASN A 100 -7.58 -19.60 -1.88
CA ASN A 100 -7.24 -18.28 -1.32
C ASN A 100 -5.93 -17.81 -1.95
N VAL A 101 -5.92 -16.60 -2.54
CA VAL A 101 -4.70 -15.99 -3.11
C VAL A 101 -4.55 -14.59 -2.55
N LYS A 102 -3.39 -14.26 -1.99
CA LYS A 102 -3.02 -12.90 -1.62
C LYS A 102 -2.03 -12.33 -2.62
N LEU A 103 -2.30 -11.11 -3.06
CA LEU A 103 -1.53 -10.38 -4.04
C LEU A 103 -0.98 -9.11 -3.40
N LYS A 104 0.28 -8.78 -3.68
CA LYS A 104 0.89 -7.51 -3.37
C LYS A 104 0.96 -6.70 -4.65
N ILE A 105 0.24 -5.60 -4.67
CA ILE A 105 0.24 -4.61 -5.74
C ILE A 105 1.06 -3.43 -5.21
N SER A 106 2.12 -3.05 -5.92
CA SER A 106 3.01 -1.95 -5.54
C SER A 106 2.94 -0.86 -6.60
N SER A 107 2.61 0.35 -6.16
CA SER A 107 2.72 1.62 -6.90
C SER A 107 3.69 2.54 -6.13
N GLU A 108 4.36 3.49 -6.78
CA GLU A 108 5.52 4.27 -6.28
C GLU A 108 5.57 4.51 -4.75
N ASN A 109 4.48 5.03 -4.17
CA ASN A 109 4.36 5.31 -2.74
C ASN A 109 3.28 4.50 -1.99
N GLU A 110 2.49 3.69 -2.67
CA GLU A 110 1.39 2.91 -2.06
C GLU A 110 1.54 1.41 -2.30
N ILE A 111 1.24 0.64 -1.26
CA ILE A 111 1.21 -0.82 -1.33
C ILE A 111 -0.23 -1.26 -1.05
N VAL A 112 -0.80 -2.03 -1.97
CA VAL A 112 -2.13 -2.63 -1.79
C VAL A 112 -2.00 -4.14 -1.74
N TYR A 113 -2.51 -4.72 -0.67
CA TYR A 113 -2.66 -6.15 -0.52
C TYR A 113 -4.08 -6.54 -0.92
N LEU A 114 -4.20 -7.41 -1.92
CA LEU A 114 -5.47 -7.90 -2.41
C LEU A 114 -5.65 -9.36 -1.99
N ALA A 115 -6.66 -9.66 -1.18
CA ALA A 115 -6.99 -11.03 -0.78
C ALA A 115 -8.19 -11.55 -1.58
N LEU A 116 -8.03 -12.71 -2.23
CA LEU A 116 -9.05 -13.32 -3.09
C LEU A 116 -9.72 -14.49 -2.39
N LEU A 117 -10.92 -14.26 -1.87
CA LEU A 117 -11.74 -15.26 -1.21
C LEU A 117 -12.69 -15.92 -2.22
N ASN A 118 -13.05 -17.18 -1.92
CA ASN A 118 -13.97 -17.98 -2.71
C ASN A 118 -15.43 -17.68 -2.37
#